data_AF-C0E5P9-F1
#
_entry.id   AF-C0E5P9-F1
#
_cell.length_a   1.000
_cell.length_b   1.000
_cell.length_c   1.000
_cell.angle_alpha   90.00
_cell.angle_beta   90.00
_cell.angle_gamma   90.00
#
_symmetry.space_group_name_H-M   'P 1'
#
loop_
_entity.id
_entity.type
_entity.pdbx_description
1 polymer ?
#
loop_
_entity_poly.entity_id
_entity_poly.type
_entity_poly.pdbx_seq_one_letter_code
_entity_poly.pdbx_strand_id
1 'polypeptide(L)'
;MSFSTLFFAPLTFTEPSRRAPPVTKNRSFTTAQHIEVFAYFGVMAVHLTKIYTRTGDDGTTGLSDFSRVPKTDPRLVAYADCEEINAHIGVALSLGSPSDKVAATLRRIQNELFDAGADLATPVTDKDLGYKPLRITQEYIDRLEQDCDAYNESLPKLNSFILPGGTPTASLLHIARITARRAERAAWSAVESHPDTTSVLPAKYLNRLSDLLFILCRVTNDANDVKWIPGGER
;
A
#
# COMPACT_ATOMS: atom_id res chain seq x y z
N MET A 1 -15.92 -1.96 -6.41
CA MET A 1 -15.61 -0.90 -5.43
C MET A 1 -14.91 0.25 -6.13
N SER A 2 -15.15 1.50 -5.74
CA SER A 2 -14.34 2.65 -6.20
C SER A 2 -13.34 2.95 -5.09
N PHE A 3 -12.05 2.81 -5.38
CA PHE A 3 -10.97 3.06 -4.41
C PHE A 3 -10.83 4.53 -3.99
N SER A 4 -11.65 5.43 -4.55
CA SER A 4 -11.86 6.77 -4.03
C SER A 4 -12.15 6.76 -2.52
N THR A 5 -12.83 5.75 -2.00
CA THR A 5 -13.20 5.71 -0.57
C THR A 5 -12.02 5.54 0.39
N LEU A 6 -10.84 5.07 -0.04
CA LEU A 6 -9.69 4.80 0.83
C LEU A 6 -8.75 6.00 1.07
N PHE A 7 -9.03 7.20 0.53
CA PHE A 7 -8.08 8.33 0.58
C PHE A 7 -8.68 9.77 0.86
N PHE A 8 -9.81 9.99 1.58
CA PHE A 8 -10.40 11.35 1.83
C PHE A 8 -10.83 11.88 3.26
N ALA A 9 -10.14 12.86 3.88
CA ALA A 9 -10.34 13.75 5.08
C ALA A 9 -10.62 13.23 6.57
N PRO A 10 -10.61 14.09 7.66
CA PRO A 10 -9.76 14.11 8.91
C PRO A 10 -10.01 13.11 10.06
N LEU A 11 -8.97 12.93 10.90
CA LEU A 11 -9.12 12.55 12.32
C LEU A 11 -9.72 13.72 13.10
N THR A 12 -11.03 13.72 13.31
CA THR A 12 -11.61 14.43 14.45
C THR A 12 -11.65 13.46 15.62
N PHE A 13 -10.94 13.81 16.69
CA PHE A 13 -11.09 13.14 17.98
C PHE A 13 -12.46 13.51 18.54
N THR A 14 -13.52 12.86 18.05
CA THR A 14 -14.86 13.01 18.64
C THR A 14 -14.93 12.10 19.85
N GLU A 15 -14.81 12.68 21.05
CA GLU A 15 -15.19 12.02 22.29
C GLU A 15 -16.63 11.46 22.18
N PRO A 16 -16.93 10.27 22.73
CA PRO A 16 -18.22 9.61 22.56
C PRO A 16 -19.44 10.30 23.21
N SER A 17 -19.29 11.48 23.82
CA SER A 17 -20.26 12.00 24.80
C SER A 17 -21.26 13.04 24.28
N ARG A 18 -21.25 13.44 23.00
CA ARG A 18 -22.22 14.43 22.47
C ARG A 18 -23.10 13.89 21.35
N ARG A 19 -24.02 13.00 21.71
CA ARG A 19 -25.29 12.83 20.96
C ARG A 19 -26.33 13.76 21.57
N ALA A 20 -26.61 14.87 20.90
CA ALA A 20 -27.90 15.54 21.03
C ALA A 20 -28.48 15.67 19.61
N PRO A 21 -29.78 15.37 19.41
CA PRO A 21 -30.41 15.52 18.10
C PRO A 21 -30.47 17.01 17.70
N PRO A 22 -30.47 17.32 16.39
CA PRO A 22 -30.44 18.71 15.95
C PRO A 22 -31.77 19.40 16.30
N VAL A 23 -31.69 20.41 17.16
CA VAL A 23 -32.76 21.40 17.36
C VAL A 23 -32.48 22.56 16.42
N THR A 24 -33.34 22.76 15.42
CA THR A 24 -33.34 23.96 14.60
C THR A 24 -33.71 25.17 15.47
N LYS A 25 -32.75 26.05 15.73
CA LYS A 25 -33.02 27.40 16.24
C LYS A 25 -32.46 28.43 15.26
N ASN A 26 -33.38 29.07 14.54
CA ASN A 26 -33.15 30.33 13.85
C ASN A 26 -32.69 31.38 14.87
N ARG A 27 -31.46 31.90 14.71
CA ARG A 27 -31.09 33.23 15.20
C ARG A 27 -30.13 33.89 14.21
N SER A 28 -30.63 34.95 13.59
CA SER A 28 -29.84 36.05 13.03
C SER A 28 -28.98 36.69 14.11
N PHE A 29 -27.73 37.02 13.82
CA PHE A 29 -27.04 38.27 14.23
C PHE A 29 -25.68 38.40 13.55
N THR A 30 -25.31 39.66 13.35
CA THR A 30 -24.23 40.24 12.55
C THR A 30 -22.87 40.31 13.26
N THR A 31 -21.83 40.55 12.45
CA THR A 31 -20.54 41.22 12.72
C THR A 31 -19.31 40.35 12.96
N ALA A 32 -18.24 40.76 12.26
CA ALA A 32 -16.94 40.13 12.07
C ALA A 32 -16.17 39.81 13.35
N GLN A 33 -15.59 38.61 13.41
CA GLN A 33 -14.44 38.30 14.27
C GLN A 33 -13.49 37.33 13.57
N HIS A 34 -12.26 37.82 13.39
CA HIS A 34 -10.97 37.12 13.38
C HIS A 34 -10.87 35.73 12.71
N ILE A 35 -10.26 35.72 11.52
CA ILE A 35 -9.65 34.55 10.91
C ILE A 35 -8.32 34.31 11.63
N GLU A 36 -8.29 33.38 12.59
CA GLU A 36 -7.03 32.78 13.01
C GLU A 36 -6.60 31.75 11.95
N VAL A 37 -5.54 32.09 11.21
CA VAL A 37 -4.89 31.21 10.25
C VAL A 37 -4.05 30.20 11.02
N PHE A 38 -4.65 29.06 11.40
CA PHE A 38 -3.90 27.88 11.78
C PHE A 38 -3.46 27.15 10.51
N ALA A 39 -2.20 27.34 10.11
CA ALA A 39 -1.52 26.50 9.13
C ALA A 39 -1.28 25.11 9.75
N TYR A 40 -2.30 24.25 9.73
CA TYR A 40 -2.15 22.84 10.05
C TYR A 40 -1.50 22.14 8.85
N PHE A 41 -0.39 21.43 9.08
CA PHE A 41 0.25 20.54 8.10
C PHE A 41 -0.81 19.59 7.51
N GLY A 42 -1.30 19.91 6.31
CA GLY A 42 -2.47 19.27 5.70
C GLY A 42 -2.15 17.88 5.18
N VAL A 43 -2.36 16.86 6.00
CA VAL A 43 -2.49 15.47 5.55
C VAL A 43 -3.90 15.30 4.99
N MET A 44 -4.04 14.96 3.70
CA MET A 44 -5.32 14.46 3.18
C MET A 44 -5.72 13.26 4.03
N ALA A 45 -6.80 13.37 4.79
CA ALA A 45 -7.21 12.26 5.64
C ALA A 45 -8.10 11.26 4.87
N VAL A 46 -8.85 10.37 5.52
CA VAL A 46 -9.70 9.35 4.87
C VAL A 46 -11.07 9.15 5.56
N HIS A 47 -12.17 9.16 4.79
CA HIS A 47 -13.55 9.10 5.26
C HIS A 47 -14.30 7.95 4.61
N LEU A 48 -14.35 6.84 5.34
CA LEU A 48 -15.14 5.67 5.01
C LEU A 48 -16.52 5.79 5.69
N THR A 49 -17.47 6.52 5.09
CA THR A 49 -18.85 6.65 5.61
C THR A 49 -19.79 5.67 4.94
N LYS A 50 -20.12 5.90 3.66
CA LYS A 50 -20.93 4.98 2.84
C LYS A 50 -20.04 4.34 1.78
N ILE A 51 -19.79 3.04 1.94
CA ILE A 51 -18.85 2.30 1.09
C ILE A 51 -19.34 2.14 -0.36
N TYR A 52 -20.65 1.89 -0.58
CA TYR A 52 -21.21 1.80 -1.93
C TYR A 52 -21.82 3.14 -2.37
N THR A 53 -21.29 3.73 -3.45
CA THR A 53 -21.73 5.03 -3.97
C THR A 53 -22.38 4.95 -5.36
N ARG A 54 -22.29 3.80 -6.05
CA ARG A 54 -22.72 3.58 -7.46
C ARG A 54 -22.03 4.45 -8.51
N THR A 55 -21.13 5.36 -8.10
CA THR A 55 -20.40 6.27 -8.99
C THR A 55 -19.43 5.57 -9.96
N GLY A 56 -19.22 4.27 -9.84
CA GLY A 56 -18.40 3.50 -10.78
C GLY A 56 -19.16 2.39 -11.50
N ASP A 57 -20.49 2.40 -11.47
CA ASP A 57 -21.31 1.41 -12.17
C ASP A 57 -21.23 1.58 -13.70
N ASP A 58 -20.75 2.72 -14.17
CA ASP A 58 -20.44 3.02 -15.57
C ASP A 58 -19.07 2.50 -16.04
N GLY A 59 -18.35 1.76 -15.19
CA GLY A 59 -17.03 1.23 -15.50
C GLY A 59 -15.87 2.21 -15.29
N THR A 60 -16.11 3.40 -14.74
CA THR A 60 -15.07 4.39 -14.43
C THR A 60 -14.94 4.62 -12.91
N THR A 61 -13.89 5.32 -12.47
CA THR A 61 -13.65 5.68 -11.07
C THR A 61 -12.81 6.96 -10.99
N GLY A 62 -12.73 7.57 -9.80
CA GLY A 62 -11.82 8.69 -9.54
C GLY A 62 -10.43 8.23 -9.08
N LEU A 63 -9.40 8.96 -9.50
CA LEU A 63 -8.08 9.01 -8.87
C LEU A 63 -8.11 9.91 -7.60
N SER A 64 -6.98 10.05 -6.91
CA SER A 64 -6.91 10.86 -5.67
C SER A 64 -7.14 12.37 -5.92
N ASP A 65 -6.82 12.85 -7.12
CA ASP A 65 -7.08 14.22 -7.59
C ASP A 65 -8.51 14.42 -8.15
N PHE A 66 -9.38 13.43 -7.98
CA PHE A 66 -10.75 13.36 -8.49
C PHE A 66 -10.90 13.25 -10.02
N SER A 67 -9.80 13.20 -10.78
CA SER A 67 -9.88 12.92 -12.21
C SER A 67 -10.48 11.54 -12.47
N ARG A 68 -11.31 11.43 -13.52
CA ARG A 68 -12.02 10.18 -13.85
C ARG A 68 -11.22 9.35 -14.85
N VAL A 69 -11.06 8.07 -14.53
CA VAL A 69 -10.35 7.09 -15.35
C VAL A 69 -11.19 5.82 -15.52
N PRO A 70 -11.02 5.05 -16.60
CA PRO A 70 -11.62 3.71 -16.70
C PRO A 70 -11.09 2.81 -15.58
N LYS A 71 -11.89 1.83 -15.14
CA LYS A 71 -11.46 0.83 -14.13
C LYS A 71 -10.28 -0.05 -14.59
N THR A 72 -9.91 0.03 -15.86
CA THR A 72 -8.77 -0.65 -16.46
C THR A 72 -7.57 0.26 -16.66
N ASP A 73 -7.59 1.50 -16.12
CA ASP A 73 -6.44 2.41 -16.17
C ASP A 73 -5.20 1.76 -15.54
N PRO A 74 -4.02 1.81 -16.19
CA PRO A 74 -2.80 1.21 -15.67
C PRO A 74 -2.39 1.65 -14.25
N ARG A 75 -2.63 2.91 -13.86
CA ARG A 75 -2.35 3.39 -12.49
C ARG A 75 -3.25 2.69 -11.49
N LEU A 76 -4.53 2.52 -11.85
CA LEU A 76 -5.50 1.81 -11.03
C LEU A 76 -5.12 0.35 -10.84
N VAL A 77 -4.78 -0.35 -11.91
CA VAL A 77 -4.30 -1.72 -11.81
C VAL A 77 -3.09 -1.80 -10.87
N ALA A 78 -2.14 -0.86 -11.00
CA ALA A 78 -0.94 -0.84 -10.15
C ALA A 78 -1.25 -0.65 -8.66
N TYR A 79 -2.07 0.35 -8.27
CA TYR A 79 -2.37 0.55 -6.85
C TYR A 79 -3.35 -0.50 -6.29
N ALA A 80 -4.20 -1.10 -7.13
CA ALA A 80 -5.06 -2.21 -6.72
C ALA A 80 -4.23 -3.46 -6.44
N ASP A 81 -3.23 -3.75 -7.27
CA ASP A 81 -2.30 -4.85 -7.04
C ASP A 81 -1.46 -4.64 -5.77
N CYS A 82 -1.13 -3.39 -5.39
CA CYS A 82 -0.50 -3.09 -4.11
C CYS A 82 -1.38 -3.48 -2.92
N GLU A 83 -2.68 -3.23 -2.99
CA GLU A 83 -3.64 -3.66 -1.97
C GLU A 83 -3.75 -5.19 -1.91
N GLU A 84 -3.67 -5.88 -3.04
CA GLU A 84 -3.69 -7.35 -3.06
C GLU A 84 -2.47 -7.95 -2.35
N ILE A 85 -1.28 -7.37 -2.51
CA ILE A 85 -0.10 -7.73 -1.68
C ILE A 85 -0.44 -7.52 -0.20
N ASN A 86 -1.02 -6.37 0.13
CA ASN A 86 -1.37 -5.99 1.50
C ASN A 86 -2.32 -7.01 2.14
N ALA A 87 -3.31 -7.48 1.39
CA ALA A 87 -4.23 -8.53 1.81
C ALA A 87 -3.50 -9.87 2.02
N HIS A 88 -2.61 -10.28 1.12
CA HIS A 88 -1.81 -11.50 1.30
C HIS A 88 -0.89 -11.42 2.52
N ILE A 89 -0.28 -10.27 2.80
CA ILE A 89 0.50 -10.06 4.03
C ILE A 89 -0.41 -10.19 5.26
N GLY A 90 -1.63 -9.66 5.21
CA GLY A 90 -2.63 -9.83 6.27
C GLY A 90 -2.99 -11.31 6.52
N VAL A 91 -3.10 -12.13 5.47
CA VAL A 91 -3.30 -13.57 5.59
C VAL A 91 -2.08 -14.25 6.22
N ALA A 92 -0.85 -13.90 5.80
CA ALA A 92 0.37 -14.42 6.40
C ALA A 92 0.49 -14.07 7.90
N LEU A 93 0.13 -12.84 8.28
CA LEU A 93 0.12 -12.39 9.67
C LEU A 93 -0.91 -13.13 10.53
N SER A 94 -2.09 -13.40 9.99
CA SER A 94 -3.21 -14.00 10.73
C SER A 94 -3.13 -15.52 10.83
N LEU A 95 -2.74 -16.20 9.75
CA LEU A 95 -2.71 -17.66 9.68
C LEU A 95 -1.30 -18.25 9.83
N GLY A 96 -0.27 -17.49 9.50
CA GLY A 96 1.11 -17.96 9.51
C GLY A 96 1.73 -18.05 10.90
N SER A 97 1.30 -17.17 11.82
CA SER A 97 1.93 -16.97 13.14
C SER A 97 3.44 -16.67 13.06
N PRO A 98 3.88 -15.65 12.29
CA PRO A 98 5.28 -15.25 12.23
C PRO A 98 5.80 -14.82 13.60
N SER A 99 7.13 -14.85 13.79
CA SER A 99 7.76 -14.25 14.98
C SER A 99 7.47 -12.75 15.07
N ASP A 100 7.48 -12.19 16.28
CA ASP A 100 7.18 -10.77 16.52
C ASP A 100 8.02 -9.82 15.66
N LYS A 101 9.31 -10.14 15.47
CA LYS A 101 10.21 -9.37 14.61
C LYS A 101 9.72 -9.35 13.16
N VAL A 102 9.35 -10.50 12.61
CA VAL A 102 8.83 -10.60 11.24
C VAL A 102 7.46 -9.94 11.13
N ALA A 103 6.59 -10.14 12.12
CA ALA A 103 5.26 -9.52 12.16
C ALA A 103 5.33 -7.99 12.15
N ALA A 104 6.27 -7.40 12.92
CA ALA A 104 6.49 -5.97 12.95
C ALA A 104 6.93 -5.42 11.58
N THR A 105 7.89 -6.08 10.93
CA THR A 105 8.35 -5.73 9.57
C THR A 105 7.20 -5.82 8.56
N LEU A 106 6.43 -6.90 8.59
CA LEU A 106 5.28 -7.07 7.70
C LEU A 106 4.21 -5.98 7.90
N ARG A 107 3.90 -5.60 9.13
CA ARG A 107 2.96 -4.50 9.41
C ARG A 107 3.48 -3.14 8.93
N ARG A 108 4.78 -2.89 9.03
CA ARG A 108 5.40 -1.69 8.45
C ARG A 108 5.20 -1.68 6.93
N ILE A 109 5.49 -2.80 6.26
CA ILE A 109 5.29 -2.97 4.82
C ILE A 109 3.81 -2.76 4.44
N GLN A 110 2.84 -3.23 5.22
CA GLN A 110 1.41 -2.97 4.95
C GLN A 110 1.08 -1.47 4.95
N ASN A 111 1.71 -0.66 5.80
CA ASN A 111 1.55 0.79 5.78
C ASN A 111 2.25 1.40 4.56
N GLU A 112 3.50 1.00 4.31
CA GLU A 112 4.30 1.48 3.18
C GLU A 112 3.64 1.12 1.81
N LEU A 113 2.88 0.02 1.73
CA LEU A 113 2.06 -0.33 0.55
C LEU A 113 0.86 0.60 0.34
N PHE A 114 0.26 1.14 1.41
CA PHE A 114 -0.74 2.21 1.26
C PHE A 114 -0.09 3.51 0.77
N ASP A 115 1.12 3.83 1.23
CA ASP A 115 1.88 4.98 0.73
C ASP A 115 2.19 4.84 -0.77
N ALA A 116 2.62 3.64 -1.19
CA ALA A 116 2.85 3.32 -2.61
C ALA A 116 1.57 3.43 -3.44
N GLY A 117 0.45 2.94 -2.91
CA GLY A 117 -0.87 3.09 -3.54
C GLY A 117 -1.30 4.54 -3.67
N ALA A 118 -1.07 5.36 -2.63
CA ALA A 118 -1.35 6.79 -2.65
C ALA A 118 -0.52 7.54 -3.70
N ASP A 119 0.78 7.21 -3.82
CA ASP A 119 1.66 7.77 -4.84
C ASP A 119 1.16 7.43 -6.26
N LEU A 120 0.90 6.14 -6.54
CA LEU A 120 0.40 5.66 -7.82
C LEU A 120 -0.99 6.22 -8.18
N ALA A 121 -1.84 6.47 -7.19
CA ALA A 121 -3.16 7.05 -7.38
C ALA A 121 -3.15 8.57 -7.63
N THR A 122 -2.02 9.25 -7.36
CA THR A 122 -1.90 10.71 -7.43
C THR A 122 -1.02 11.14 -8.60
N PRO A 123 -1.56 11.67 -9.70
CA PRO A 123 -0.72 12.17 -10.80
C PRO A 123 0.33 13.18 -10.32
N VAL A 124 1.56 13.07 -10.83
CA VAL A 124 2.61 14.08 -10.61
C VAL A 124 2.26 15.33 -11.43
N THR A 125 2.35 16.50 -10.82
CA THR A 125 2.03 17.78 -11.46
C THR A 125 2.78 18.92 -10.79
N ASP A 126 3.11 19.96 -11.57
CA ASP A 126 3.68 21.22 -11.07
C ASP A 126 2.62 22.16 -10.47
N LYS A 127 1.33 21.79 -10.57
CA LYS A 127 0.24 22.57 -9.98
C LYS A 127 0.31 22.48 -8.46
N ASP A 128 0.04 23.60 -7.81
CA ASP A 128 -0.18 23.62 -6.37
C ASP A 128 -1.46 22.85 -6.04
N LEU A 129 -1.31 21.71 -5.37
CA LEU A 129 -2.42 20.87 -4.92
C LEU A 129 -3.05 21.39 -3.61
N GLY A 130 -2.46 22.41 -2.98
CA GLY A 130 -2.85 22.90 -1.66
C GLY A 130 -2.41 21.99 -0.50
N TYR A 131 -1.69 20.90 -0.81
CA TYR A 131 -1.07 19.99 0.14
C TYR A 131 0.16 19.33 -0.49
N LYS A 132 1.05 18.78 0.35
CA LYS A 132 2.20 18.00 -0.13
C LYS A 132 1.73 16.55 -0.38
N PRO A 133 1.73 16.06 -1.63
CA PRO A 133 1.31 14.69 -1.90
C PRO A 133 2.27 13.70 -1.25
N LEU A 134 1.71 12.62 -0.72
CA LEU A 134 2.48 11.49 -0.20
C LEU A 134 3.13 10.76 -1.37
N ARG A 135 4.43 10.50 -1.27
CA ARG A 135 5.24 9.89 -2.31
C ARG A 135 6.17 8.86 -1.70
N ILE A 136 6.41 7.77 -2.40
CA ILE A 136 7.53 6.89 -2.06
C ILE A 136 8.82 7.67 -2.27
N THR A 137 9.73 7.59 -1.30
CA THR A 137 11.06 8.19 -1.38
C THR A 137 12.13 7.10 -1.45
N GLN A 138 13.36 7.48 -1.76
CA GLN A 138 14.48 6.55 -1.77
C GLN A 138 14.69 5.87 -0.40
N GLU A 139 14.39 6.56 0.70
CA GLU A 139 14.51 6.03 2.07
C GLU A 139 13.66 4.76 2.30
N TYR A 140 12.53 4.61 1.62
CA TYR A 140 11.70 3.40 1.70
C TYR A 140 12.45 2.20 1.12
N ILE A 141 13.12 2.40 -0.02
CA ILE A 141 13.88 1.37 -0.71
C ILE A 141 15.13 1.00 0.10
N ASP A 142 15.85 2.02 0.59
CA ASP A 142 17.05 1.82 1.41
C ASP A 142 16.72 1.03 2.68
N ARG A 143 15.55 1.28 3.29
CA ARG A 143 15.09 0.51 4.45
C ARG A 143 14.78 -0.95 4.13
N LEU A 144 14.19 -1.23 2.95
CA LEU A 144 14.00 -2.61 2.51
C LEU A 144 15.35 -3.31 2.27
N GLU A 145 16.34 -2.60 1.73
CA GLU A 145 17.69 -3.15 1.54
C GLU A 145 18.37 -3.47 2.88
N GLN A 146 18.25 -2.59 3.87
CA GLN A 146 18.74 -2.83 5.23
C GLN A 146 18.08 -4.06 5.88
N ASP A 147 16.76 -4.23 5.69
CA ASP A 147 16.08 -5.43 6.16
C ASP A 147 16.53 -6.68 5.41
N CYS A 148 16.69 -6.61 4.09
CA CYS A 148 17.22 -7.70 3.28
C CYS A 148 18.57 -8.17 3.85
N ASP A 149 19.50 -7.24 4.07
CA ASP A 149 20.82 -7.56 4.62
C ASP A 149 20.71 -8.21 6.01
N ALA A 150 19.93 -7.61 6.90
CA ALA A 150 19.78 -8.07 8.29
C ALA A 150 19.11 -9.46 8.41
N TYR A 151 18.13 -9.77 7.57
CA TYR A 151 17.48 -11.09 7.58
C TYR A 151 18.26 -12.15 6.82
N ASN A 152 19.03 -11.75 5.80
CA ASN A 152 19.78 -12.68 4.97
C ASN A 152 21.13 -13.09 5.61
N GLU A 153 21.66 -12.31 6.55
CA GLU A 153 22.93 -12.59 7.24
C GLU A 153 22.97 -13.99 7.89
N SER A 154 21.86 -14.44 8.48
CA SER A 154 21.79 -15.75 9.15
C SER A 154 21.45 -16.92 8.23
N LEU A 155 21.15 -16.66 6.95
CA LEU A 155 20.70 -17.69 6.02
C LEU A 155 21.89 -18.37 5.33
N PRO A 156 21.87 -19.71 5.16
CA PRO A 156 22.86 -20.39 4.35
C PRO A 156 22.74 -19.95 2.88
N LYS A 157 23.87 -19.95 2.17
CA LYS A 157 23.89 -19.68 0.73
C LYS A 157 22.99 -20.66 -0.02
N LEU A 158 22.21 -20.13 -0.94
CA LEU A 158 21.32 -20.90 -1.78
C LEU A 158 21.97 -21.16 -3.15
N ASN A 159 21.91 -22.40 -3.63
CA ASN A 159 22.55 -22.84 -4.88
C ASN A 159 21.59 -23.47 -5.91
N SER A 160 20.28 -23.38 -5.66
CA SER A 160 19.20 -23.73 -6.58
C SER A 160 17.98 -22.89 -6.27
N PHE A 161 16.97 -22.89 -7.14
CA PHE A 161 15.66 -22.38 -6.75
C PHE A 161 15.04 -23.22 -5.64
N ILE A 162 14.13 -22.62 -4.88
CA ILE A 162 13.36 -23.32 -3.84
C ILE A 162 11.92 -23.51 -4.31
N LEU A 163 11.34 -24.66 -3.97
CA LEU A 163 9.94 -24.92 -4.19
C LEU A 163 9.13 -24.07 -3.18
N PRO A 164 8.21 -23.20 -3.65
CA PRO A 164 7.41 -22.38 -2.75
C PRO A 164 6.56 -23.26 -1.82
N GLY A 165 6.80 -23.16 -0.52
CA GLY A 165 6.14 -24.00 0.48
C GLY A 165 6.80 -23.87 1.85
N GLY A 166 6.73 -24.94 2.64
CA GLY A 166 7.33 -25.02 3.97
C GLY A 166 6.32 -24.73 5.07
N THR A 167 6.70 -23.93 6.07
CA THR A 167 5.79 -23.50 7.14
C THR A 167 4.59 -22.73 6.60
N PRO A 168 3.47 -22.63 7.36
CA PRO A 168 2.33 -21.81 6.96
C PRO A 168 2.72 -20.36 6.65
N THR A 169 3.56 -19.73 7.47
CA THR A 169 4.07 -18.37 7.21
C THR A 169 4.84 -18.32 5.89
N ALA A 170 5.82 -19.20 5.68
CA ALA A 170 6.66 -19.18 4.48
C ALA A 170 5.84 -19.38 3.20
N SER A 171 4.91 -20.33 3.21
CA SER A 171 4.01 -20.62 2.10
C SER A 171 3.14 -19.42 1.73
N LEU A 172 2.56 -18.74 2.73
CA LEU A 172 1.73 -17.55 2.52
C LEU A 172 2.56 -16.34 2.05
N LEU A 173 3.77 -16.16 2.58
CA LEU A 173 4.68 -15.12 2.11
C LEU A 173 5.17 -15.35 0.68
N HIS A 174 5.29 -16.61 0.24
CA HIS A 174 5.58 -16.90 -1.17
C HIS A 174 4.47 -16.39 -2.11
N ILE A 175 3.20 -16.45 -1.68
CA ILE A 175 2.07 -15.88 -2.44
C ILE A 175 2.22 -14.36 -2.50
N ALA A 176 2.42 -13.70 -1.34
CA ALA A 176 2.62 -12.25 -1.28
C ALA A 176 3.80 -11.79 -2.17
N ARG A 177 4.90 -12.54 -2.16
CA ARG A 177 6.09 -12.28 -3.00
C ARG A 177 5.78 -12.32 -4.49
N ILE A 178 5.03 -13.33 -4.96
CA ILE A 178 4.68 -13.47 -6.38
C ILE A 178 3.70 -12.36 -6.79
N THR A 179 2.75 -12.03 -5.91
CA THR A 179 1.84 -10.90 -6.10
C THR A 179 2.59 -9.56 -6.13
N ALA A 180 3.63 -9.38 -5.30
CA ALA A 180 4.48 -8.18 -5.36
C ALA A 180 5.18 -8.01 -6.71
N ARG A 181 5.69 -9.11 -7.29
CA ARG A 181 6.26 -9.09 -8.65
C ARG A 181 5.22 -8.79 -9.72
N ARG A 182 3.95 -9.16 -9.51
CA ARG A 182 2.86 -8.79 -10.43
C ARG A 182 2.54 -7.30 -10.33
N ALA A 183 2.38 -6.79 -9.10
CA ALA A 183 2.18 -5.37 -8.86
C ALA A 183 3.34 -4.53 -9.43
N GLU A 184 4.58 -5.00 -9.32
CA GLU A 184 5.76 -4.36 -9.90
C GLU A 184 5.61 -4.16 -11.41
N ARG A 185 5.19 -5.22 -12.14
CA ARG A 185 4.92 -5.12 -13.58
C ARG A 185 3.77 -4.17 -13.90
N ALA A 186 2.73 -4.17 -13.09
CA ALA A 186 1.62 -3.23 -13.23
C ALA A 186 2.07 -1.78 -13.00
N ALA A 187 2.93 -1.53 -12.01
CA ALA A 187 3.51 -0.21 -11.74
C ALA A 187 4.41 0.26 -12.90
N TRP A 188 5.23 -0.62 -13.48
CA TRP A 188 5.98 -0.29 -14.70
C TRP A 188 5.07 0.01 -15.89
N SER A 189 3.99 -0.76 -16.07
CA SER A 189 2.99 -0.46 -17.11
C SER A 189 2.30 0.90 -16.88
N ALA A 190 2.07 1.30 -15.63
CA ALA A 190 1.57 2.62 -15.30
C ALA A 190 2.57 3.73 -15.65
N VAL A 191 3.87 3.52 -15.37
CA VAL A 191 4.95 4.42 -15.79
C VAL A 191 5.01 4.53 -17.32
N GLU A 192 4.99 3.42 -18.04
CA GLU A 192 5.03 3.42 -19.51
C GLU A 192 3.83 4.15 -20.13
N SER A 193 2.65 3.98 -19.54
CA SER A 193 1.42 4.61 -20.03
C SER A 193 1.31 6.10 -19.68
N HIS A 194 1.98 6.52 -18.60
CA HIS A 194 1.90 7.88 -18.06
C HIS A 194 3.29 8.36 -17.58
N PRO A 195 4.29 8.48 -18.49
CA PRO A 195 5.70 8.66 -18.12
C PRO A 195 5.98 9.99 -17.41
N ASP A 196 5.24 11.05 -17.74
CA ASP A 196 5.44 12.38 -17.16
C ASP A 196 4.72 12.58 -15.82
N THR A 197 3.74 11.72 -15.51
CA THR A 197 2.84 11.92 -14.36
C THR A 197 2.83 10.75 -13.37
N THR A 198 3.73 9.77 -13.53
CA THR A 198 3.81 8.59 -12.65
C THR A 198 5.24 8.39 -12.18
N SER A 199 5.42 8.34 -10.86
CA SER A 199 6.72 8.08 -10.26
C SER A 199 7.19 6.64 -10.54
N VAL A 200 8.50 6.47 -10.77
CA VAL A 200 9.13 5.14 -10.89
C VAL A 200 9.42 4.52 -9.52
N LEU A 201 9.38 5.31 -8.44
CA LEU A 201 9.79 4.87 -7.10
C LEU A 201 8.88 3.78 -6.51
N PRO A 202 7.54 3.80 -6.67
CA PRO A 202 6.69 2.67 -6.30
C PRO A 202 7.10 1.35 -6.98
N ALA A 203 7.44 1.37 -8.28
CA ALA A 203 7.89 0.17 -8.99
C ALA A 203 9.22 -0.35 -8.44
N LYS A 204 10.18 0.56 -8.16
CA LYS A 204 11.46 0.19 -7.54
C LYS A 204 11.30 -0.37 -6.12
N TYR A 205 10.39 0.21 -5.33
CA TYR A 205 10.04 -0.30 -4.00
C TYR A 205 9.45 -1.71 -4.09
N LEU A 206 8.51 -1.96 -5.01
CA LEU A 206 7.91 -3.28 -5.21
C LEU A 206 8.92 -4.34 -5.66
N ASN A 207 9.87 -3.97 -6.52
CA ASN A 207 10.99 -4.84 -6.90
C ASN A 207 11.77 -5.29 -5.66
N ARG A 208 12.22 -4.33 -4.84
CA ARG A 208 12.99 -4.64 -3.63
C ARG A 208 12.17 -5.35 -2.56
N LEU A 209 10.88 -5.05 -2.46
CA LEU A 209 9.95 -5.74 -1.56
C LEU A 209 9.86 -7.22 -1.90
N SER A 210 9.87 -7.57 -3.20
CA SER A 210 9.84 -8.97 -3.60
C SER A 210 11.11 -9.74 -3.18
N ASP A 211 12.27 -9.07 -3.13
CA ASP A 211 13.51 -9.64 -2.58
C ASP A 211 13.38 -9.87 -1.07
N LEU A 212 12.91 -8.86 -0.32
CA LEU A 212 12.73 -8.99 1.13
C LEU A 212 11.73 -10.10 1.47
N LEU A 213 10.60 -10.18 0.77
CA LEU A 213 9.61 -11.23 0.98
C LEU A 213 10.21 -12.62 0.68
N PHE A 214 11.07 -12.77 -0.32
CA PHE A 214 11.80 -14.02 -0.56
C PHE A 214 12.70 -14.41 0.62
N ILE A 215 13.47 -13.46 1.14
CA ILE A 215 14.34 -13.66 2.30
C ILE A 215 13.50 -14.06 3.52
N LEU A 216 12.38 -13.38 3.76
CA LEU A 216 11.46 -13.72 4.86
C LEU A 216 10.81 -15.09 4.70
N CYS A 217 10.53 -15.55 3.47
CA CYS A 217 10.07 -16.93 3.24
C CYS A 217 11.09 -17.94 3.81
N ARG A 218 12.38 -17.72 3.53
CA ARG A 218 13.46 -18.59 4.00
C ARG A 218 13.66 -18.50 5.52
N VAL A 219 13.65 -17.30 6.08
CA VAL A 219 13.75 -17.07 7.53
C VAL A 219 12.63 -17.79 8.27
N THR A 220 11.39 -17.64 7.79
CA THR A 220 10.20 -18.22 8.44
C THR A 220 10.05 -19.73 8.21
N ASN A 221 10.90 -20.29 7.36
CA ASN A 221 11.04 -21.73 7.13
C ASN A 221 12.30 -22.31 7.79
N ASP A 222 13.00 -21.54 8.63
CA ASP A 222 14.28 -21.91 9.26
C ASP A 222 15.33 -22.42 8.25
N ALA A 223 15.32 -21.87 7.04
CA ALA A 223 16.13 -22.31 5.90
C ALA A 223 15.98 -23.79 5.50
N ASN A 224 14.93 -24.48 5.96
CA ASN A 224 14.59 -25.87 5.59
C ASN A 224 13.88 -25.91 4.22
N ASP A 225 14.47 -25.25 3.22
CA ASP A 225 13.89 -25.05 1.91
C ASP A 225 14.08 -26.29 1.02
N VAL A 226 13.00 -26.75 0.37
CA VAL A 226 13.09 -27.82 -0.62
C VAL A 226 13.65 -27.25 -1.91
N LYS A 227 14.82 -27.72 -2.33
CA LYS A 227 15.48 -27.25 -3.55
C LYS A 227 14.86 -27.90 -4.79
N TRP A 228 14.71 -27.10 -5.83
CA TRP A 228 14.35 -27.59 -7.15
C TRP A 228 15.47 -28.45 -7.73
N ILE A 229 15.08 -29.58 -8.33
CA ILE A 229 15.95 -30.51 -9.06
C ILE A 229 15.61 -30.39 -10.55
N PRO A 230 16.47 -29.77 -11.38
CA PRO A 230 16.20 -29.61 -12.81
C PRO A 230 16.09 -30.96 -13.53
N GLY A 231 14.93 -31.23 -14.13
CA GLY A 231 14.71 -32.43 -14.95
C GLY A 231 14.74 -33.78 -14.21
N GLY A 232 14.71 -33.78 -12.86
CA GLY A 232 14.82 -34.99 -12.05
C GLY A 232 13.50 -35.75 -11.84
N GLU A 233 13.61 -36.96 -11.27
CA GLU A 233 12.47 -37.73 -10.74
C GLU A 233 11.99 -37.12 -9.41
N ARG A 234 10.67 -37.05 -9.23
CA ARG A 234 9.97 -36.23 -8.22
C ARG A 234 9.76 -36.95 -6.91
#